data_AF-A0A239CSN1-F1
#
_entry.id   AF-A0A239CSN1-F1
#
_cell.length_a   1.000
_cell.length_b   1.000
_cell.length_c   1.000
_cell.angle_alpha   90.00
_cell.angle_beta   90.00
_cell.angle_gamma   90.00
#
_symmetry.space_group_name_H-M   'P 1'
#
loop_
_entity.id
_entity.type
_entity.pdbx_description
1 polymer ?
#
loop_
_entity_poly.entity_id
_entity_poly.type
_entity_poly.pdbx_seq_one_letter_code
_entity_poly.pdbx_strand_id
1 'polypeptide(L)'
;MKYKTIEEATKACVGEFNAIPYALIEKAYKNDIDSFYELTKPAIGDYVHVFSLNSEAEITGYDSDTGKYKVTTSDGSVSLVDEYAMEVYYDAWLPMWGWMWNPQSSLDEEWVVDNLQTVSDLGVRIYECDEVGILLGIDGAGYKHWIPLYKARGLRWHE
;
A
#
# COMPACT_ATOMS: atom_id res chain seq x y z
N MET A 1 -0.28 28.76 -1.75
CA MET A 1 1.02 28.89 -2.44
C MET A 1 1.14 27.70 -3.38
N LYS A 2 1.60 27.86 -4.62
CA LYS A 2 1.90 26.73 -5.51
C LYS A 2 3.42 26.56 -5.62
N TYR A 3 3.88 25.32 -5.54
CA TYR A 3 5.26 24.93 -5.80
C TYR A 3 5.54 24.93 -7.31
N LYS A 4 6.81 25.08 -7.71
CA LYS A 4 7.19 25.12 -9.12
C LYS A 4 7.23 23.73 -9.74
N THR A 5 7.55 22.73 -8.94
CA THR A 5 7.68 21.34 -9.40
C THR A 5 6.77 20.41 -8.61
N ILE A 6 6.39 19.30 -9.25
CA ILE A 6 5.66 18.23 -8.57
C ILE A 6 6.48 17.61 -7.43
N GLU A 7 7.81 17.58 -7.54
CA GLU A 7 8.67 17.04 -6.48
C GLU A 7 8.62 17.90 -5.22
N GLU A 8 8.68 19.23 -5.35
CA GLU A 8 8.54 20.16 -4.23
C GLU A 8 7.16 20.05 -3.58
N ALA A 9 6.10 19.99 -4.40
CA ALA A 9 4.74 19.81 -3.90
C ALA A 9 4.55 18.46 -3.18
N THR A 10 5.13 17.39 -3.72
CA THR A 10 5.07 16.05 -3.11
C THR A 10 5.84 16.04 -1.78
N LYS A 11 7.04 16.63 -1.73
CA LYS A 11 7.83 16.77 -0.50
C LYS A 11 7.07 17.54 0.57
N ALA A 12 6.41 18.63 0.20
CA ALA A 12 5.60 19.39 1.13
C ALA A 12 4.40 18.60 1.64
N CYS A 13 3.68 17.92 0.75
CA CYS A 13 2.53 17.08 1.11
C CYS A 13 2.91 15.95 2.06
N VAL A 14 3.96 15.18 1.74
CA VAL A 14 4.44 14.10 2.62
C VAL A 14 5.08 14.65 3.89
N GLY A 15 5.64 15.87 3.84
CA GLY A 15 6.19 16.57 5.00
C GLY A 15 5.14 16.96 6.04
N GLU A 16 3.85 16.99 5.68
CA GLU A 16 2.76 17.13 6.63
C GLU A 16 2.41 15.82 7.33
N PHE A 17 2.89 14.66 6.86
CA PHE A 17 2.57 13.39 7.52
C PHE A 17 3.41 13.19 8.78
N ASN A 18 2.81 12.53 9.77
CA ASN A 18 3.51 12.11 10.97
C ASN A 18 4.41 10.91 10.64
N ALA A 19 5.73 11.13 10.58
CA ALA A 19 6.70 10.06 10.38
C ALA A 19 6.96 9.32 11.69
N ILE A 20 6.62 8.02 11.72
CA ILE A 20 6.75 7.14 12.88
C ILE A 20 7.79 6.07 12.56
N PRO A 21 8.83 5.90 13.39
CA PRO A 21 9.82 4.86 13.16
C PRO A 21 9.21 3.48 13.38
N TYR A 22 9.48 2.56 12.45
CA TYR A 22 9.10 1.14 12.51
C TYR A 22 9.39 0.54 13.89
N ALA A 23 10.53 0.90 14.50
CA ALA A 23 10.97 0.31 15.77
C ALA A 23 10.03 0.64 16.95
N LEU A 24 9.21 1.69 16.85
CA LEU A 24 8.16 1.96 17.83
C LEU A 24 6.93 1.09 17.56
N ILE A 25 6.51 0.97 16.31
CA ILE A 25 5.41 0.10 15.89
C ILE A 25 5.69 -1.35 16.28
N GLU A 26 6.88 -1.87 15.96
CA GLU A 26 7.28 -3.22 16.33
C GLU A 26 7.28 -3.44 17.85
N LYS A 27 7.75 -2.48 18.64
CA LYS A 27 7.74 -2.62 20.10
C LYS A 27 6.34 -2.59 20.69
N ALA A 28 5.42 -1.83 20.10
CA ALA A 28 4.06 -1.69 20.57
C ALA A 28 3.18 -2.87 20.14
N TYR A 29 3.24 -3.28 18.87
CA TYR A 29 2.22 -4.13 18.25
C TYR A 29 2.68 -5.52 17.82
N LYS A 30 3.96 -5.88 17.95
CA LYS A 30 4.48 -7.18 17.47
C LYS A 30 3.72 -8.40 18.02
N ASN A 31 3.11 -8.28 19.19
CA ASN A 31 2.29 -9.34 19.81
C ASN A 31 0.82 -8.92 19.99
N ASP A 32 0.41 -7.80 19.40
CA ASP A 32 -0.95 -7.25 19.49
C ASP A 32 -1.51 -7.11 18.07
N ILE A 33 -1.98 -8.23 17.55
CA ILE A 33 -2.51 -8.34 16.19
C ILE A 33 -3.93 -7.80 16.06
N ASP A 34 -4.62 -7.59 17.18
CA ASP A 34 -6.01 -7.11 17.17
C ASP A 34 -6.06 -5.59 17.01
N SER A 35 -5.06 -4.87 17.54
CA SER A 35 -4.97 -3.40 17.50
C SER A 35 -4.17 -2.86 16.30
N PHE A 36 -3.58 -3.76 15.49
CA PHE A 36 -2.76 -3.41 14.32
C PHE A 36 -2.88 -4.47 13.23
N TYR A 37 -3.49 -4.11 12.09
CA TYR A 37 -3.64 -5.03 10.97
C TYR A 37 -3.45 -4.35 9.61
N GLU A 38 -3.06 -5.16 8.64
CA GLU A 38 -2.75 -4.71 7.28
C GLU A 38 -4.03 -4.65 6.43
N LEU A 39 -4.25 -3.50 5.80
CA LEU A 39 -5.32 -3.23 4.83
C LEU A 39 -4.83 -3.30 3.37
N THR A 40 -3.52 -3.48 3.16
CA THR A 40 -2.90 -3.56 1.84
C THR A 40 -3.61 -4.60 0.96
N LYS A 41 -4.00 -4.18 -0.24
CA LYS A 41 -4.54 -5.08 -1.25
C LYS A 41 -3.43 -5.68 -2.10
N PRO A 42 -3.61 -6.92 -2.58
CA PRO A 42 -2.72 -7.47 -3.60
C PRO A 42 -2.65 -6.53 -4.82
N ALA A 43 -1.45 -6.33 -5.35
CA ALA A 43 -1.17 -5.39 -6.43
C ALA A 43 -0.58 -6.09 -7.65
N ILE A 44 -0.71 -5.46 -8.82
CA ILE A 44 -0.07 -5.95 -10.04
C ILE A 44 1.45 -5.97 -9.86
N GLY A 45 2.07 -7.12 -10.16
CA GLY A 45 3.49 -7.40 -9.97
C GLY A 45 3.81 -8.17 -8.68
N ASP A 46 2.83 -8.34 -7.77
CA ASP A 46 3.02 -9.15 -6.57
C ASP A 46 3.15 -10.63 -6.94
N TYR A 47 4.06 -11.31 -6.24
CA TYR A 47 4.17 -12.75 -6.25
C TYR A 47 3.28 -13.33 -5.16
N VAL A 48 2.42 -14.27 -5.55
CA VAL A 48 1.40 -14.85 -4.68
C VAL A 48 1.43 -16.37 -4.74
N HIS A 49 1.01 -17.00 -3.63
CA HIS A 49 0.63 -18.39 -3.62
C HIS A 49 -0.87 -18.53 -3.86
N VAL A 50 -1.28 -19.29 -4.87
CA VAL A 50 -2.68 -19.53 -5.21
C VAL A 50 -3.11 -20.90 -4.71
N PHE A 51 -4.00 -20.93 -3.71
CA PHE A 51 -4.36 -22.16 -2.99
C PHE A 51 -5.03 -23.21 -3.90
N SER A 52 -5.91 -22.77 -4.80
CA SER A 52 -6.66 -23.66 -5.69
C SER A 52 -5.78 -24.33 -6.75
N LEU A 53 -4.67 -23.69 -7.12
CA LEU A 53 -3.69 -24.20 -8.07
C LEU A 53 -2.53 -24.92 -7.37
N ASN A 54 -2.39 -24.72 -6.05
CA ASN A 54 -1.22 -25.13 -5.25
C ASN A 54 0.08 -24.72 -5.95
N SER A 55 0.15 -23.45 -6.38
CA SER A 55 1.22 -22.93 -7.23
C SER A 55 1.49 -21.46 -6.95
N GLU A 56 2.71 -21.03 -7.28
CA GLU A 56 3.12 -19.63 -7.25
C GLU A 56 2.75 -18.95 -8.57
N ALA A 57 2.29 -17.71 -8.50
CA ALA A 57 1.92 -16.92 -9.64
C ALA A 57 2.25 -15.43 -9.43
N GLU A 58 2.31 -14.68 -10.51
CA GLU A 58 2.41 -13.22 -10.49
C GLU A 58 1.02 -12.63 -10.77
N ILE A 59 0.63 -11.60 -10.02
CA ILE A 59 -0.56 -10.80 -10.34
C ILE A 59 -0.24 -9.94 -11.57
N THR A 60 -1.01 -10.12 -12.63
CA THR A 60 -0.84 -9.44 -13.92
C THR A 60 -2.00 -8.52 -14.28
N GLY A 61 -3.03 -8.45 -13.43
CA GLY A 61 -4.18 -7.58 -13.61
C GLY A 61 -5.18 -7.68 -12.47
N TYR A 62 -6.05 -6.68 -12.39
CA TYR A 62 -7.18 -6.62 -11.47
C TYR A 62 -8.43 -6.20 -12.24
N ASP A 63 -9.52 -6.93 -12.07
CA ASP A 63 -10.82 -6.62 -12.66
C ASP A 63 -11.69 -5.96 -11.59
N SER A 64 -11.90 -4.65 -11.71
CA SER A 64 -12.68 -3.85 -10.74
C SER A 64 -14.18 -4.16 -10.76
N ASP A 65 -14.71 -4.71 -11.86
CA ASP A 65 -16.13 -5.02 -11.97
C ASP A 65 -16.48 -6.31 -11.21
N THR A 66 -15.52 -7.25 -11.16
CA THR A 66 -15.71 -8.54 -10.47
C THR A 66 -14.94 -8.66 -9.16
N GLY A 67 -13.98 -7.77 -8.89
CA GLY A 67 -13.10 -7.82 -7.73
C GLY A 67 -12.06 -8.95 -7.79
N LYS A 68 -11.80 -9.52 -8.98
CA LYS A 68 -10.90 -10.66 -9.15
C LYS A 68 -9.53 -10.26 -9.67
N TYR A 69 -8.52 -11.00 -9.23
CA TYR A 69 -7.14 -10.84 -9.67
C TYR A 69 -6.80 -11.81 -10.79
N LYS A 70 -6.16 -11.29 -11.83
CA LYS A 70 -5.60 -12.10 -12.91
C LYS A 70 -4.19 -12.52 -12.53
N VAL A 71 -4.01 -13.81 -12.30
CA VAL A 71 -2.71 -14.40 -11.95
C VAL A 71 -2.15 -15.19 -13.13
N THR A 72 -0.83 -15.10 -13.32
CA THR A 72 -0.09 -15.86 -14.33
C THR A 72 0.98 -16.72 -13.67
N THR A 73 0.92 -18.03 -13.84
CA THR A 73 1.91 -18.98 -13.33
C THR A 73 3.14 -19.03 -14.25
N SER A 74 4.24 -19.61 -13.76
CA SER A 74 5.51 -19.68 -14.51
C SER A 74 5.46 -20.46 -15.83
N ASP A 75 4.49 -21.37 -15.99
CA ASP A 75 4.22 -22.09 -17.23
C ASP A 75 3.38 -21.28 -18.25
N GLY A 76 2.97 -20.06 -17.88
CA GLY A 76 2.15 -19.17 -18.68
C GLY A 76 0.64 -19.38 -18.54
N SER A 77 0.19 -20.27 -17.65
CA SER A 77 -1.25 -20.45 -17.40
C SER A 77 -1.84 -19.23 -16.69
N VAL A 78 -3.05 -18.83 -17.10
CA VAL A 78 -3.72 -17.63 -16.59
C VAL A 78 -5.03 -18.03 -15.90
N SER A 79 -5.26 -17.48 -14.70
CA SER A 79 -6.49 -17.70 -13.93
C SER A 79 -7.02 -16.40 -13.34
N LEU A 80 -8.34 -16.35 -13.08
CA LEU A 80 -8.97 -15.29 -12.28
C LEU A 80 -9.28 -15.85 -10.90
N VAL A 81 -8.78 -15.21 -9.86
CA VAL A 81 -8.91 -15.67 -8.47
C VAL A 81 -9.44 -14.55 -7.57
N ASP A 82 -10.20 -14.94 -6.55
CA ASP A 82 -10.64 -14.03 -5.50
C ASP A 82 -9.47 -13.71 -4.55
N GLU A 83 -9.49 -12.55 -3.88
CA GLU A 83 -8.43 -12.11 -2.95
C GLU A 83 -8.09 -13.18 -1.90
N TYR A 84 -9.11 -13.78 -1.27
CA TYR A 84 -8.96 -14.80 -0.23
C TYR A 84 -8.46 -16.16 -0.76
N ALA A 85 -8.37 -16.34 -2.08
CA ALA A 85 -7.89 -17.57 -2.70
C ALA A 85 -6.37 -17.56 -2.93
N MET A 86 -5.70 -16.50 -2.48
CA MET A 86 -4.25 -16.34 -2.60
C MET A 86 -3.65 -15.64 -1.39
N GLU A 87 -2.33 -15.75 -1.25
CA GLU A 87 -1.53 -15.07 -0.23
C GLU A 87 -0.36 -14.36 -0.89
N VAL A 88 -0.14 -13.09 -0.55
CA VAL A 88 0.98 -12.29 -1.06
C VAL A 88 2.23 -12.55 -0.23
N TYR A 89 3.36 -12.76 -0.90
CA TYR A 89 4.64 -12.91 -0.23
C TYR A 89 5.28 -11.54 0.03
N TYR A 90 5.30 -11.15 1.31
CA TYR A 90 6.12 -10.02 1.78
C TYR A 90 7.36 -10.52 2.52
N ASP A 91 8.46 -9.78 2.42
CA ASP A 91 9.71 -10.09 3.15
C ASP A 91 9.53 -10.00 4.67
N ALA A 92 8.59 -9.17 5.13
CA ALA A 92 8.24 -9.00 6.53
C ALA A 92 6.81 -8.47 6.70
N TRP A 93 6.27 -8.62 7.91
CA TRP A 93 4.95 -8.12 8.32
C TRP A 93 4.84 -6.58 8.39
N LEU A 94 5.96 -5.87 8.27
CA LEU A 94 6.05 -4.41 8.29
C LEU A 94 6.97 -3.94 7.14
N PRO A 95 6.87 -2.68 6.71
CA PRO A 95 7.58 -2.17 5.55
C PRO A 95 9.09 -2.01 5.77
N MET A 96 9.88 -2.25 4.72
CA MET A 96 11.35 -2.27 4.72
C MET A 96 11.99 -0.91 4.97
N TRP A 97 11.31 0.19 4.63
CA TRP A 97 11.91 1.53 4.73
C TRP A 97 12.23 1.94 6.18
N GLY A 98 11.69 1.25 7.17
CA GLY A 98 11.94 1.51 8.60
C GLY A 98 11.21 2.74 9.15
N TRP A 99 10.38 3.38 8.34
CA TRP A 99 9.45 4.44 8.75
C TRP A 99 8.08 4.17 8.15
N MET A 100 7.06 4.60 8.88
CA MET A 100 5.68 4.63 8.46
C MET A 100 5.15 6.06 8.59
N TRP A 101 4.10 6.39 7.85
CA TRP A 101 3.56 7.74 7.82
C TRP A 101 2.06 7.72 8.09
N ASN A 102 1.65 8.44 9.13
CA ASN A 102 0.24 8.70 9.37
C ASN A 102 -0.17 10.03 8.71
N PRO A 103 -1.21 10.03 7.84
CA PRO A 103 -1.78 11.28 7.35
C PRO A 103 -2.32 12.12 8.51
N GLN A 104 -2.00 13.42 8.56
CA GLN A 104 -2.46 14.28 9.66
C GLN A 104 -3.94 14.70 9.57
N SER A 105 -4.59 14.45 8.44
CA SER A 105 -5.96 14.87 8.16
C SER A 105 -6.86 13.66 8.04
N SER A 106 -8.00 13.68 8.73
CA SER A 106 -9.01 12.62 8.60
C SER A 106 -9.52 12.46 7.17
N LEU A 107 -9.53 13.54 6.37
CA LEU A 107 -9.91 13.47 4.95
C LEU A 107 -8.88 12.70 4.12
N ASP A 108 -7.60 12.74 4.52
CA ASP A 108 -6.55 12.00 3.84
C ASP A 108 -6.60 10.52 4.21
N GLU A 109 -6.90 10.20 5.47
CA GLU A 109 -7.15 8.84 5.93
C GLU A 109 -8.38 8.23 5.25
N GLU A 110 -9.51 8.96 5.23
CA GLU A 110 -10.75 8.54 4.54
C GLU A 110 -10.50 8.28 3.05
N TRP A 111 -9.77 9.18 2.39
CA TRP A 111 -9.40 8.96 0.98
C TRP A 111 -8.57 7.70 0.79
N VAL A 112 -7.61 7.39 1.68
CA VAL A 112 -6.82 6.15 1.59
C VAL A 112 -7.72 4.92 1.73
N VAL A 113 -8.61 4.91 2.72
CA VAL A 113 -9.53 3.79 2.98
C VAL A 113 -10.50 3.58 1.81
N ASP A 114 -10.99 4.65 1.19
CA ASP A 114 -11.85 4.55 0.00
C ASP A 114 -11.10 4.11 -1.27
N ASN A 115 -9.76 4.15 -1.26
CA ASN A 115 -8.92 3.92 -2.44
C ASN A 115 -7.82 2.86 -2.20
N LEU A 116 -8.05 1.89 -1.32
CA LEU A 116 -7.04 0.88 -0.93
C LEU A 116 -6.33 0.24 -2.13
N GLN A 117 -7.07 -0.27 -3.12
CA GLN A 117 -6.46 -0.89 -4.30
C GLN A 117 -5.55 0.09 -5.06
N THR A 118 -6.00 1.33 -5.25
CA THR A 118 -5.19 2.36 -5.92
C THR A 118 -3.92 2.65 -5.13
N VAL A 119 -3.99 2.72 -3.81
CA VAL A 119 -2.82 2.99 -2.96
C VAL A 119 -1.86 1.79 -2.96
N SER A 120 -2.37 0.56 -2.91
CA SER A 120 -1.57 -0.66 -2.98
C SER A 120 -0.88 -0.84 -4.33
N ASP A 121 -1.55 -0.53 -5.45
CA ASP A 121 -0.96 -0.56 -6.79
C ASP A 121 0.21 0.43 -6.96
N LEU A 122 0.33 1.42 -6.07
CA LEU A 122 1.46 2.35 -6.03
C LEU A 122 2.64 1.81 -5.20
N GLY A 123 2.55 0.57 -4.71
CA GLY A 123 3.54 -0.06 -3.85
C GLY A 123 3.56 0.52 -2.43
N VAL A 124 2.43 1.05 -1.96
CA VAL A 124 2.26 1.55 -0.60
C VAL A 124 1.51 0.50 0.21
N ARG A 125 2.12 0.08 1.33
CA ARG A 125 1.48 -0.80 2.31
C ARG A 125 0.64 0.04 3.27
N ILE A 126 -0.54 -0.45 3.63
CA ILE A 126 -1.57 0.31 4.35
C ILE A 126 -1.92 -0.48 5.59
N TYR A 127 -1.92 0.18 6.74
CA TYR A 127 -2.24 -0.44 8.02
C TYR A 127 -3.26 0.42 8.76
N GLU A 128 -4.09 -0.23 9.54
CA GLU A 128 -4.95 0.41 10.54
C GLU A 128 -4.39 0.14 11.93
N CYS A 129 -4.38 1.18 12.75
CA CYS A 129 -3.87 1.16 14.11
C CYS A 129 -4.82 1.93 15.01
N ASP A 130 -5.32 1.31 16.07
CA ASP A 130 -6.36 1.90 16.93
C ASP A 130 -5.95 3.25 17.55
N GLU A 131 -4.66 3.41 17.89
CA GLU A 131 -4.16 4.63 18.54
C GLU A 131 -3.75 5.74 17.56
N VAL A 132 -3.41 5.39 16.31
CA VAL A 132 -2.79 6.32 15.36
C VAL A 132 -3.68 6.57 14.14
N GLY A 133 -4.61 5.68 13.83
CA GLY A 133 -5.39 5.67 12.59
C GLY A 133 -4.62 4.98 11.46
N ILE A 134 -4.71 5.54 10.26
CA ILE A 134 -4.07 4.96 9.07
C ILE A 134 -2.56 5.19 9.08
N LEU A 135 -1.81 4.15 8.75
CA LEU A 135 -0.36 4.16 8.57
C LEU A 135 0.02 3.68 7.17
N LEU A 136 0.87 4.46 6.50
CA LEU A 136 1.42 4.15 5.19
C LEU A 136 2.86 3.65 5.30
N GLY A 137 3.19 2.56 4.63
CA GLY A 137 4.49 1.92 4.56
C GLY A 137 5.01 1.82 3.13
N ILE A 138 6.33 1.77 2.96
CA ILE A 138 6.94 1.61 1.64
C ILE A 138 8.02 0.53 1.68
N ASP A 139 7.98 -0.34 0.67
CA ASP A 139 9.02 -1.34 0.38
C ASP A 139 9.85 -0.87 -0.83
N GLY A 140 10.73 0.11 -0.61
CA GLY A 140 11.53 0.71 -1.68
C GLY A 140 11.87 2.19 -1.53
N ALA A 141 12.35 2.82 -2.60
CA ALA A 141 12.80 4.21 -2.57
C ALA A 141 11.62 5.20 -2.60
N GLY A 142 11.41 5.92 -1.50
CA GLY A 142 10.20 6.73 -1.25
C GLY A 142 9.64 7.60 -2.39
N TYR A 143 10.48 8.30 -3.17
CA TYR A 143 9.98 9.17 -4.26
C TYR A 143 9.21 8.43 -5.36
N LYS A 144 9.53 7.15 -5.59
CA LYS A 144 8.82 6.33 -6.58
C LYS A 144 7.37 6.07 -6.21
N HIS A 145 7.02 6.18 -4.92
CA HIS A 145 5.67 5.90 -4.41
C HIS A 145 4.92 7.19 -4.10
N TRP A 146 5.61 8.20 -3.54
CA TRP A 146 4.97 9.44 -3.13
C TRP A 146 4.47 10.33 -4.26
N ILE A 147 5.22 10.44 -5.37
CA ILE A 147 4.77 11.26 -6.52
C ILE A 147 3.51 10.64 -7.15
N PRO A 148 3.46 9.32 -7.43
CA PRO A 148 2.22 8.70 -7.87
C PRO A 148 1.06 8.87 -6.89
N LEU A 149 1.29 8.71 -5.58
CA LEU A 149 0.24 8.88 -4.56
C LEU A 149 -0.32 10.32 -4.56
N TYR A 150 0.57 11.31 -4.63
CA TYR A 150 0.20 12.71 -4.76
C TYR A 150 -0.70 12.96 -6.00
N LYS A 151 -0.36 12.33 -7.13
CA LYS A 151 -1.15 12.44 -8.37
C LYS A 151 -2.50 11.75 -8.27
N ALA A 152 -2.54 10.55 -7.68
CA ALA A 152 -3.76 9.77 -7.49
C ALA A 152 -4.79 10.52 -6.64
N ARG A 153 -4.32 11.26 -5.63
CA ARG A 153 -5.13 12.16 -4.81
C ARG A 153 -5.66 13.40 -5.54
N GLY A 154 -5.23 13.65 -6.79
CA GLY A 154 -5.69 14.79 -7.58
C GLY A 154 -5.20 16.16 -7.08
N LEU A 155 -4.15 16.19 -6.25
CA LEU A 155 -3.63 17.41 -5.65
C LEU A 155 -3.01 18.35 -6.69
N ARG A 156 -3.20 19.66 -6.48
CA ARG A 156 -2.75 20.73 -7.41
C ARG A 156 -1.92 21.81 -6.73
N TRP A 157 -1.09 21.39 -5.79
CA TRP A 157 -0.17 22.27 -5.06
C TRP A 157 1.03 22.72 -5.91
N HIS A 158 1.15 22.26 -7.16
CA HIS A 158 2.14 22.74 -8.12
C HIS A 158 1.48 23.48 -9.30
N GLU A 159 2.30 24.23 -10.04
CA GLU A 159 1.93 24.91 -11.29
C GLU A 159 1.60 23.93 -12.42
#